data_AF-A0A7R9ZQ85-F1
#
_entry.id   AF-A0A7R9ZQ85-F1
#
_cell.length_a   1.000
_cell.length_b   1.000
_cell.length_c   1.000
_cell.angle_alpha   90.00
_cell.angle_beta   90.00
_cell.angle_gamma   90.00
#
_symmetry.space_group_name_H-M   'P 1'
#
loop_
_entity.id
_entity.type
_entity.pdbx_description
1 polymer ?
#
loop_
_entity_poly.entity_id
_entity_poly.type
_entity_poly.pdbx_seq_one_letter_code
_entity_poly.pdbx_strand_id
1 'polypeptide(L)'
;VQVIMPFTSTLGDEKTDMIPTIYAILLSDVWLAPLLRMIDIMSNLKKHILAPRAMTQEGMNLSFQGTFYNLGERYTDFTKVLFVCFFYSAVFPAGFFFGAVILFFQYMVDKYCLM
;
A
#
# COMPACT_ATOMS: atom_id res chain seq x y z
N VAL A 1 17.04 37.65 -15.47
CA VAL A 1 16.06 37.40 -14.40
C VAL A 1 16.53 36.17 -13.65
N GLN A 2 17.20 36.36 -12.52
CA GLN A 2 17.74 35.29 -11.71
C GLN A 2 16.62 34.84 -10.78
N VAL A 3 16.07 33.65 -10.99
CA VAL A 3 15.07 33.07 -10.10
C VAL A 3 15.81 32.62 -8.84
N ILE A 4 16.00 33.55 -7.91
CA ILE A 4 16.58 33.29 -6.59
C ILE A 4 15.46 32.67 -5.74
N MET A 5 15.30 31.35 -5.84
CA MET A 5 14.60 30.60 -4.80
C MET A 5 15.65 30.08 -3.84
N PRO A 6 15.79 30.65 -2.64
CA PRO A 6 16.77 30.19 -1.66
C PRO A 6 16.38 28.77 -1.20
N PHE A 7 17.26 27.80 -1.47
CA PHE A 7 17.11 26.39 -1.03
C PHE A 7 16.82 26.27 0.47
N THR A 8 17.40 27.17 1.28
CA THR A 8 17.22 27.21 2.74
C THR A 8 15.81 27.62 3.17
N SER A 9 15.07 28.38 2.35
CA SER A 9 13.68 28.75 2.64
C SER A 9 12.67 27.74 2.11
N THR A 10 13.09 26.84 1.20
CA THR A 10 12.32 25.64 0.83
C THR A 10 12.40 24.55 1.91
N LEU A 11 13.49 24.55 2.71
CA LEU A 11 13.74 23.67 3.86
C LEU A 11 13.40 24.33 5.22
N GLY A 12 12.64 25.44 5.21
CA GLY A 12 12.29 26.17 6.43
C GLY A 12 11.14 25.51 7.21
N ASP A 13 11.22 25.58 8.53
CA ASP A 13 10.46 24.94 9.62
C ASP A 13 8.90 24.89 9.51
N GLU A 14 8.30 25.57 8.54
CA GLU A 14 6.83 25.65 8.36
C GLU A 14 6.28 24.96 7.10
N LYS A 15 7.12 24.32 6.27
CA LYS A 15 6.65 23.53 5.13
C LYS A 15 7.11 22.09 5.32
N THR A 16 6.16 21.15 5.29
CA THR A 16 6.44 19.71 5.28
C THR A 16 7.52 19.40 4.25
N ASP A 17 8.73 19.11 4.73
CA ASP A 17 9.84 18.78 3.86
C ASP A 17 9.49 17.57 2.99
N MET A 18 9.90 17.66 1.72
CA MET A 18 9.58 16.67 0.71
C MET A 18 10.17 15.28 1.04
N ILE A 19 11.37 15.24 1.62
CA ILE A 19 12.08 13.99 1.91
C ILE A 19 11.45 13.21 3.07
N PRO A 20 11.15 13.83 4.24
CA PRO A 20 10.38 13.17 5.29
C PRO A 20 9.01 12.67 4.83
N THR A 21 8.35 13.41 3.92
CA THR A 21 7.06 13.00 3.36
C THR A 21 7.19 11.73 2.51
N ILE A 22 8.16 11.67 1.61
CA ILE A 22 8.44 10.47 0.79
C ILE A 22 8.85 9.30 1.69
N TYR A 23 9.67 9.55 2.69
CA TYR A 23 10.09 8.54 3.66
C TYR A 23 8.88 7.95 4.42
N ALA A 24 7.98 8.81 4.93
CA ALA A 24 6.77 8.38 5.61
C ALA A 24 5.84 7.56 4.70
N ILE A 25 5.69 7.96 3.43
CA ILE A 25 4.91 7.21 2.44
C ILE A 25 5.51 5.83 2.22
N LEU A 26 6.81 5.74 1.91
CA LEU A 26 7.48 4.46 1.67
C LEU A 26 7.42 3.55 2.90
N LEU A 27 7.65 4.10 4.10
CA LEU A 27 7.55 3.35 5.35
C LEU A 27 6.11 2.85 5.60
N SER A 28 5.11 3.67 5.30
CA SER A 28 3.70 3.25 5.43
C SER A 28 3.35 2.14 4.44
N ASP A 29 3.85 2.22 3.21
CA ASP A 29 3.58 1.23 2.16
C ASP A 29 4.21 -0.15 2.44
N VAL A 30 5.28 -0.22 3.24
CA VAL A 30 5.87 -1.50 3.70
C VAL A 30 4.87 -2.30 4.54
N TRP A 31 4.13 -1.63 5.43
CA TRP A 31 3.31 -2.31 6.42
C TRP A 31 1.82 -2.26 6.09
N LEU A 32 1.32 -1.11 5.69
CA LEU A 32 -0.12 -0.85 5.60
C LEU A 32 -0.78 -1.75 4.55
N ALA A 33 -0.28 -1.76 3.31
CA ALA A 33 -0.89 -2.52 2.23
C ALA A 33 -0.84 -4.04 2.49
N PRO A 34 0.30 -4.66 2.86
CA PRO A 34 0.34 -6.09 3.15
C PRO A 34 -0.51 -6.49 4.36
N LEU A 35 -0.49 -5.72 5.45
CA LEU A 35 -1.28 -6.04 6.66
C LEU A 35 -2.78 -5.95 6.41
N LEU A 36 -3.25 -4.91 5.70
CA LEU A 36 -4.67 -4.78 5.39
C LEU A 36 -5.17 -5.93 4.51
N ARG A 37 -4.34 -6.41 3.57
CA ARG A 37 -4.65 -7.60 2.75
C ARG A 37 -4.72 -8.86 3.59
N MET A 38 -3.76 -9.06 4.52
CA MET A 38 -3.75 -10.24 5.38
C MET A 38 -4.95 -10.29 6.34
N ILE A 39 -5.36 -9.14 6.87
CA ILE A 39 -6.50 -9.08 7.80
C ILE A 39 -7.83 -9.33 7.06
N ASP A 40 -7.93 -8.99 5.77
CA ASP A 40 -9.15 -9.10 4.96
C ASP A 40 -10.41 -8.71 5.76
N ILE A 41 -10.43 -7.45 6.20
CA ILE A 41 -11.45 -6.90 7.11
C ILE A 41 -12.86 -7.18 6.56
N MET A 42 -13.05 -6.95 5.26
CA MET A 42 -14.36 -7.11 4.63
C MET A 42 -14.82 -8.57 4.58
N SER A 43 -13.94 -9.53 4.30
CA SER A 43 -14.29 -10.96 4.36
C SER A 43 -14.60 -11.39 5.78
N ASN A 44 -13.82 -10.96 6.76
CA ASN A 44 -14.06 -11.30 8.16
C ASN A 44 -15.38 -10.71 8.69
N LEU A 45 -15.74 -9.48 8.30
CA LEU A 45 -17.05 -8.90 8.62
C LEU A 45 -18.20 -9.70 8.00
N LYS A 46 -18.06 -10.15 6.75
CA LYS A 46 -19.06 -11.02 6.10
C LYS A 46 -19.25 -12.32 6.87
N LYS A 47 -18.15 -12.98 7.27
CA LYS A 47 -18.17 -14.25 7.99
C LYS A 47 -18.74 -14.11 9.41
N HIS A 48 -18.38 -13.07 10.14
CA HIS A 48 -18.75 -12.93 11.55
C HIS A 48 -20.08 -12.23 11.78
N ILE A 49 -20.49 -11.29 10.91
CA ILE A 49 -21.69 -10.47 11.12
C ILE A 49 -22.81 -10.84 10.14
N LEU A 50 -22.50 -11.03 8.85
CA LEU A 50 -23.52 -11.24 7.82
C LEU A 50 -23.92 -12.72 7.69
N ALA A 51 -22.96 -13.64 7.79
CA ALA A 51 -23.22 -15.07 7.65
C ALA A 51 -24.24 -15.61 8.68
N PRO A 52 -24.20 -15.25 9.98
CA PRO A 52 -25.20 -15.70 10.96
C PRO A 52 -26.60 -15.12 10.74
N ARG A 53 -26.73 -14.08 9.93
CA ARG A 53 -27.98 -13.36 9.67
C ARG A 53 -28.60 -13.75 8.32
N ALA A 54 -27.97 -14.67 7.59
CA ALA A 54 -28.50 -15.16 6.33
C ALA A 54 -29.72 -16.07 6.56
N MET A 55 -30.79 -15.81 5.83
CA MET A 55 -32.05 -16.58 5.93
C MET A 55 -31.95 -17.94 5.23
N THR A 56 -31.07 -18.06 4.23
CA THR A 56 -30.88 -19.27 3.44
C THR A 56 -29.45 -19.78 3.59
N GLN A 57 -29.29 -21.10 3.52
CA GLN A 57 -27.98 -21.75 3.56
C GLN A 57 -27.09 -21.29 2.40
N GLU A 58 -27.67 -21.05 1.23
CA GLU A 58 -26.96 -20.50 0.07
C GLU A 58 -26.41 -19.09 0.37
N GLY A 59 -27.21 -18.21 0.98
CA GLY A 59 -26.77 -16.88 1.40
C GLY A 59 -25.67 -16.91 2.46
N MET A 60 -25.72 -17.89 3.37
CA MET A 60 -24.64 -18.11 4.32
C MET A 60 -23.37 -18.56 3.61
N ASN A 61 -23.45 -19.52 2.68
CA ASN A 61 -22.31 -20.02 1.93
C ASN A 61 -21.64 -18.92 1.09
N LEU A 62 -22.42 -18.01 0.49
CA LEU A 62 -21.90 -16.84 -0.23
C LEU A 62 -21.06 -15.93 0.67
N SER A 63 -21.40 -15.83 1.96
CA SER A 63 -20.66 -15.00 2.93
C SER A 63 -19.31 -15.62 3.34
N PHE A 64 -19.12 -16.93 3.11
CA PHE A 64 -17.86 -17.63 3.35
C PHE A 64 -16.95 -17.71 2.12
N GLN A 65 -17.40 -17.23 0.95
CA GLN A 65 -16.55 -17.15 -0.24
C GLN A 65 -15.39 -16.17 -0.01
N GLY A 66 -14.20 -16.54 -0.48
CA GLY A 66 -13.01 -15.69 -0.43
C GLY A 66 -13.18 -14.39 -1.22
N THR A 67 -12.44 -13.36 -0.83
CA THR A 67 -12.40 -12.10 -1.58
C THR A 67 -11.81 -12.34 -2.97
N PHE A 68 -12.41 -11.73 -4.00
CA PHE A 68 -11.92 -11.87 -5.37
C PHE A 68 -10.53 -11.22 -5.51
N TYR A 69 -9.57 -11.99 -6.02
CA TYR A 69 -8.20 -11.50 -6.22
C TYR A 69 -8.09 -10.76 -7.56
N ASN A 70 -8.10 -9.43 -7.50
CA ASN A 70 -7.98 -8.59 -8.68
C ASN A 70 -6.51 -8.28 -9.03
N LEU A 71 -6.00 -8.90 -10.10
CA LEU A 71 -4.65 -8.67 -10.61
C LEU A 71 -4.38 -7.21 -10.97
N GLY A 72 -5.36 -6.48 -11.51
CA GLY A 72 -5.19 -5.08 -11.92
C GLY A 72 -4.92 -4.15 -10.74
N GLU A 73 -5.56 -4.39 -9.60
CA GLU A 73 -5.30 -3.65 -8.36
C GLU A 73 -3.85 -3.89 -7.89
N ARG A 74 -3.39 -5.16 -7.95
CA ARG A 74 -2.03 -5.54 -7.54
C ARG A 74 -0.96 -4.89 -8.42
N TYR A 75 -1.16 -4.90 -9.74
CA TYR A 75 -0.27 -4.20 -10.67
C TYR A 75 -0.22 -2.69 -10.44
N THR A 76 -1.36 -2.09 -10.10
CA THR A 76 -1.43 -0.65 -9.77
C THR A 76 -0.61 -0.35 -8.51
N ASP A 77 -0.73 -1.19 -7.48
CA ASP A 77 0.04 -1.04 -6.24
C ASP A 77 1.55 -1.17 -6.48
N PHE A 78 1.99 -2.16 -7.28
CA PHE A 78 3.39 -2.31 -7.65
C PHE A 78 3.93 -1.13 -8.46
N THR A 79 3.14 -0.68 -9.45
CA THR A 79 3.54 0.43 -10.32
C THR A 79 3.65 1.73 -9.55
N LYS A 80 2.77 1.96 -8.55
CA LYS A 80 2.85 3.11 -7.64
C LYS A 80 4.19 3.16 -6.90
N VAL A 81 4.62 2.04 -6.32
CA VAL A 81 5.90 1.94 -5.57
C VAL A 81 7.09 2.17 -6.49
N LEU A 82 7.08 1.53 -7.67
CA LEU A 82 8.14 1.70 -8.68
C LEU A 82 8.21 3.15 -9.16
N PHE A 83 7.08 3.79 -9.41
CA PHE A 83 7.02 5.19 -9.84
C PHE A 83 7.65 6.12 -8.79
N VAL A 84 7.30 5.97 -7.51
CA VAL A 84 7.89 6.78 -6.43
C VAL A 84 9.41 6.56 -6.34
N CYS A 85 9.87 5.32 -6.42
CA CYS A 85 11.30 5.01 -6.33
C CYS A 85 12.10 5.59 -7.51
N PHE A 86 11.61 5.43 -8.74
CA PHE A 86 12.32 5.91 -9.93
C PHE A 86 12.24 7.44 -10.06
N PHE A 87 11.08 8.04 -9.80
CA PHE A 87 10.88 9.47 -9.94
C PHE A 87 11.73 10.28 -8.93
N TYR A 88 11.85 9.80 -7.69
CA TYR A 88 12.65 10.46 -6.65
C TYR A 88 14.07 9.92 -6.49
N SER A 89 14.53 9.08 -7.42
CA SER A 89 15.86 8.45 -7.38
C SER A 89 17.02 9.45 -7.27
N ALA A 90 16.91 10.61 -7.95
CA ALA A 90 17.93 11.65 -7.94
C ALA A 90 18.06 12.38 -6.60
N VAL A 91 16.97 12.46 -5.82
CA VAL A 91 16.92 13.21 -4.55
C VAL A 91 17.08 12.27 -3.34
N PHE A 92 16.54 11.06 -3.43
CA PHE A 92 16.57 10.05 -2.36
C PHE A 92 16.92 8.66 -2.91
N PRO A 93 18.19 8.37 -3.23
CA PRO A 93 18.60 7.08 -3.79
C PRO A 93 18.40 5.91 -2.81
N ALA A 94 18.39 6.17 -1.50
CA ALA A 94 18.04 5.17 -0.49
C ALA A 94 16.60 4.65 -0.62
N GLY A 95 15.73 5.36 -1.36
CA GLY A 95 14.37 4.93 -1.68
C GLY A 95 14.31 3.56 -2.38
N PHE A 96 15.34 3.19 -3.15
CA PHE A 96 15.41 1.87 -3.79
C PHE A 96 15.47 0.71 -2.80
N PHE A 97 16.12 0.90 -1.65
CA PHE A 97 16.16 -0.12 -0.60
C PHE A 97 14.76 -0.35 -0.03
N PHE A 98 14.03 0.73 0.28
CA PHE A 98 12.64 0.64 0.70
C PHE A 98 11.75 0.02 -0.37
N GLY A 99 11.91 0.43 -1.64
CA GLY A 99 11.20 -0.18 -2.77
C GLY A 99 11.41 -1.69 -2.86
N ALA A 100 12.66 -2.17 -2.74
CA ALA A 100 12.96 -3.60 -2.76
C ALA A 100 12.29 -4.35 -1.59
N VAL A 101 12.31 -3.77 -0.38
CA VAL A 101 11.66 -4.34 0.81
C VAL A 101 10.13 -4.39 0.64
N ILE A 102 9.52 -3.32 0.13
CA ILE A 102 8.08 -3.25 -0.13
C ILE A 102 7.67 -4.35 -1.12
N LEU A 103 8.37 -4.46 -2.26
CA LEU A 103 8.08 -5.46 -3.27
C LEU A 103 8.25 -6.88 -2.74
N PHE A 104 9.26 -7.12 -1.90
CA PHE A 104 9.48 -8.43 -1.27
C PHE A 104 8.33 -8.82 -0.34
N PHE A 105 7.91 -7.93 0.57
CA PHE A 105 6.79 -8.20 1.47
C PHE A 105 5.46 -8.34 0.74
N GLN A 106 5.20 -7.49 -0.25
CA GLN A 106 4.01 -7.61 -1.10
C GLN A 106 3.99 -8.95 -1.85
N TYR A 107 5.12 -9.39 -2.39
CA TYR A 107 5.22 -10.71 -3.03
C TYR A 107 4.92 -11.87 -2.06
N MET A 108 5.46 -11.82 -0.83
CA MET A 108 5.18 -12.84 0.18
C MET A 108 3.70 -12.90 0.57
N VAL A 109 3.07 -11.75 0.78
CA VAL A 109 1.64 -11.67 1.14
C VAL A 109 0.76 -12.06 -0.02
N ASP A 110 1.03 -11.59 -1.23
CA ASP A 110 0.24 -11.93 -2.41
C ASP A 110 0.33 -13.43 -2.73
N LYS A 111 1.49 -14.05 -2.50
CA LYS A 111 1.65 -15.50 -2.58
C LYS A 111 0.77 -16.23 -1.56
N TYR A 112 0.69 -15.73 -0.33
CA TYR A 112 -0.19 -16.29 0.70
C TYR A 112 -1.68 -16.10 0.36
N CYS A 113 -2.08 -14.97 -0.19
CA CYS A 113 -3.48 -14.71 -0.56
C CYS A 113 -3.98 -15.52 -1.77
N LEU A 114 -3.07 -16.05 -2.59
CA LEU A 114 -3.40 -16.88 -3.76
C LEU A 114 -3.47 -18.38 -3.44
N MET A 115 -2.85 -18.82 -2.33
CA MET A 115 -2.82 -20.21 -1.88
C MET A 115 -3.96 -20.48 -0.90
#